data_AF-A0A6A6NI41-F1
#
_entry.id   AF-A0A6A6NI41-F1
#
_cell.length_a   1.000
_cell.length_b   1.000
_cell.length_c   1.000
_cell.angle_alpha   90.00
_cell.angle_beta   90.00
_cell.angle_gamma   90.00
#
_symmetry.space_group_name_H-M   'P 1'
#
loop_
_entity.id
_entity.type
_entity.pdbx_description
1 polymer ?
#
loop_
_entity_poly.entity_id
_entity_poly.type
_entity_poly.pdbx_seq_one_letter_code
_entity_poly.pdbx_strand_id
1 'polypeptide(L)' 'MLEMREHVVREKWIDIEKAKILREKLKWCYRIEGVNHLQKCRHLVHQYLDATRGIGWGKEQRPPSLHGPKAEAAASE' A
#
# COMPACT_ATOMS: atom_id res chain seq x y z
N MET A 1 -10.10 13.78 24.26
CA MET A 1 -10.64 12.73 23.36
C MET A 1 -10.54 13.11 21.88
N LEU A 2 -10.80 14.38 21.51
CA LEU A 2 -10.69 14.86 20.11
C LEU A 2 -9.27 14.76 19.55
N GLU A 3 -8.27 15.21 20.32
CA GLU A 3 -6.85 15.19 19.92
C GLU A 3 -6.34 13.79 19.54
N MET A 4 -6.73 12.75 20.30
CA MET A 4 -6.38 11.37 19.95
C MET A 4 -7.03 10.92 18.64
N ARG A 5 -8.27 11.34 18.36
CA ARG A 5 -8.95 11.04 17.09
C ARG A 5 -8.24 11.74 15.92
N GLU A 6 -7.86 13.00 16.08
CA GLU A 6 -7.10 13.75 15.08
C GLU A 6 -5.73 13.13 14.82
N HIS A 7 -5.05 12.67 15.87
CA HIS A 7 -3.78 11.95 15.73
C HIS A 7 -3.95 10.67 14.93
N VAL A 8 -4.96 9.85 15.25
CA VAL A 8 -5.26 8.61 14.50
C VAL A 8 -5.58 8.89 13.04
N VAL A 9 -6.34 9.94 12.76
CA VAL A 9 -6.64 10.35 11.38
C VAL A 9 -5.36 10.79 10.66
N ARG A 10 -4.51 11.60 11.30
CA ARG A 10 -3.22 12.02 10.74
C ARG A 10 -2.31 10.83 10.41
N GLU A 11 -2.19 9.85 11.30
CA GLU A 11 -1.41 8.63 11.03
C GLU A 11 -1.96 7.87 9.81
N LYS A 12 -3.28 7.74 9.69
CA LYS A 12 -3.90 7.13 8.50
C LYS A 12 -3.60 7.91 7.22
N TRP A 13 -3.60 9.25 7.27
CA TRP A 13 -3.21 10.09 6.14
C TRP A 13 -1.74 9.89 5.76
N ILE A 14 -0.85 9.79 6.76
CA ILE A 14 0.58 9.52 6.55
C ILE A 14 0.75 8.18 5.81
N ASP A 15 0.03 7.14 6.23
CA ASP A 15 0.12 5.82 5.59
C ASP A 15 -0.44 5.81 4.16
N ILE A 16 -1.53 6.56 3.91
CA ILE A 16 -2.04 6.78 2.55
C ILE A 16 -0.97 7.45 1.68
N GLU A 17 -0.30 8.48 2.20
CA GLU A 17 0.69 9.24 1.44
C GLU A 17 1.96 8.41 1.16
N LYS A 18 2.41 7.59 2.12
CA LYS A 18 3.48 6.60 1.89
C LYS A 18 3.12 5.64 0.75
N ALA A 19 1.88 5.15 0.70
CA ALA A 19 1.43 4.28 -0.38
C ALA A 19 1.38 5.00 -1.74
N LYS A 20 1.05 6.30 -1.79
CA LYS A 20 1.11 7.10 -3.02
C LYS A 20 2.55 7.26 -3.53
N ILE A 21 3.51 7.53 -2.65
CA ILE A 21 4.94 7.61 -3.02
C ILE A 21 5.41 6.29 -3.66
N LEU A 22 5.03 5.15 -3.08
CA LEU A 22 5.34 3.83 -3.66
C LEU A 22 4.69 3.63 -5.03
N ARG A 23 3.45 4.08 -5.22
CA ARG A 23 2.76 4.04 -6.51
C ARG A 23 3.49 4.86 -7.57
N GLU A 24 4.01 6.04 -7.24
CA GLU A 24 4.76 6.88 -8.17
C GLU A 24 6.10 6.24 -8.55
N LYS A 25 6.85 5.71 -7.59
CA LYS A 25 8.07 4.94 -7.84
C LYS A 25 7.82 3.74 -8.74
N LEU A 26 6.70 3.03 -8.53
CA LEU A 26 6.31 1.90 -9.35
C LEU A 26 6.02 2.33 -10.81
N LYS A 27 5.23 3.39 -11.00
CA LYS A 27 4.95 3.96 -12.34
C LYS A 27 6.24 4.37 -13.05
N TRP A 28 7.17 4.97 -12.32
CA TRP A 28 8.48 5.34 -12.85
C TRP A 28 9.28 4.09 -13.27
N CYS A 29 9.36 3.06 -12.43
CA CYS A 29 10.03 1.80 -12.76
C CYS A 29 9.44 1.14 -14.03
N TYR A 30 8.11 1.11 -14.15
CA TYR A 30 7.43 0.59 -15.35
C TYR A 30 7.80 1.37 -16.61
N ARG A 31 7.93 2.71 -16.50
CA ARG A 31 8.30 3.57 -17.62
C ARG A 31 9.75 3.36 -18.05
N ILE A 32 10.66 3.16 -17.10
CA ILE A 32 12.10 3.00 -17.38
C ILE A 32 12.44 1.60 -17.89
N GLU A 33 11.90 0.56 -17.25
CA GLU A 33 12.27 -0.82 -17.55
C GLU A 33 11.57 -1.41 -18.77
N GLY A 34 10.45 -0.81 -19.20
CA GLY A 34 9.70 -1.26 -20.37
C GLY A 34 9.33 -2.74 -20.24
N VAL A 35 9.81 -3.58 -21.16
CA VAL A 35 9.51 -5.03 -21.20
C VAL A 35 10.02 -5.78 -19.96
N ASN A 36 11.06 -5.29 -19.28
CA ASN A 36 11.66 -5.98 -18.12
C ASN A 36 10.98 -5.67 -16.77
N HIS A 37 9.85 -4.98 -16.78
CA HIS A 37 9.17 -4.56 -15.55
C HIS A 37 8.76 -5.74 -14.65
N LEU A 38 8.49 -6.92 -15.22
CA LEU A 38 8.07 -8.11 -14.48
C LEU A 38 9.14 -8.64 -13.52
N GLN A 39 10.42 -8.56 -13.89
CA GLN A 39 11.50 -9.03 -13.04
C GLN A 39 11.99 -7.91 -12.12
N LYS A 40 12.24 -6.73 -12.68
CA LYS A 40 12.88 -5.64 -11.94
C LYS A 40 11.93 -4.87 -11.04
N CYS A 41 10.68 -4.61 -11.45
CA CYS A 41 9.73 -3.84 -10.65
C CYS A 41 8.93 -4.69 -9.65
N ARG A 42 9.10 -6.01 -9.62
CA ARG A 42 8.32 -6.94 -8.76
C ARG A 42 8.35 -6.57 -7.28
N HIS A 43 9.52 -6.24 -6.76
CA HIS A 43 9.69 -5.87 -5.35
C HIS A 43 8.91 -4.60 -4.98
N LEU A 44 8.88 -3.60 -5.87
CA LEU A 44 8.09 -2.38 -5.69
C LEU A 44 6.58 -2.67 -5.74
N VAL A 45 6.14 -3.60 -6.61
CA VAL A 45 4.74 -4.05 -6.64
C VAL A 45 4.35 -4.65 -5.30
N HIS A 46 5.16 -5.57 -4.77
CA HIS A 46 4.87 -6.21 -3.47
C HIS A 46 4.81 -5.17 -2.34
N GLN A 47 5.80 -4.28 -2.26
CA GLN A 47 5.81 -3.21 -1.25
C GLN A 47 4.58 -2.30 -1.36
N TYR A 48 4.20 -1.89 -2.58
CA TYR A 48 3.01 -1.08 -2.80
C TYR A 48 1.73 -1.82 -2.40
N LEU A 49 1.57 -3.08 -2.80
CA LEU A 49 0.42 -3.89 -2.43
C LEU A 49 0.32 -4.05 -0.91
N ASP A 50 1.43 -4.33 -0.23
CA ASP A 50 1.49 -4.47 1.22
C ASP A 50 1.19 -3.15 1.93
N ALA A 51 1.73 -2.03 1.45
CA ALA A 51 1.47 -0.69 1.97
C ALA A 51 0.04 -0.20 1.74
N THR A 52 -0.75 -0.85 0.89
CA THR A 52 -2.18 -0.53 0.78
C THR A 52 -3.03 -1.41 1.71
N ARG A 53 -2.51 -2.52 2.24
CA ARG A 53 -3.30 -3.46 3.06
C ARG A 53 -3.84 -2.77 4.31
N GLY A 54 -5.16 -2.67 4.41
CA GLY A 54 -5.83 -2.03 5.55
C GLY A 54 -5.84 -0.50 5.56
N ILE A 55 -5.34 0.15 4.50
CA ILE A 55 -5.24 1.61 4.41
C ILE A 55 -6.26 2.12 3.39
N GLY A 56 -7.27 2.86 3.86
CA GLY A 56 -8.28 3.54 3.04
C GLY A 56 -9.74 3.26 3.42
N TRP A 57 -10.59 4.28 3.28
CA TRP A 57 -12.04 4.12 3.14
C TRP A 57 -12.34 3.85 1.67
N GLY A 58 -12.95 2.71 1.36
CA GLY A 58 -13.19 2.26 -0.02
C GLY A 58 -12.32 1.06 -0.38
N LYS A 59 -12.82 -0.12 -0.03
CA LYS A 59 -12.28 -1.41 -0.51
C LYS A 59 -12.54 -1.59 -2.03
N GLU A 60 -13.16 -0.66 -2.74
CA GLU A 60 -13.48 -0.87 -4.16
C GLU A 60 -12.26 -0.81 -5.12
N GLN A 61 -11.21 -0.03 -4.84
CA GLN A 61 -10.10 0.12 -5.81
C GLN A 61 -9.14 -1.08 -5.86
N ARG A 62 -9.28 -2.04 -4.95
CA ARG A 62 -8.45 -3.24 -4.93
C ARG A 62 -9.24 -4.42 -5.52
N PRO A 63 -8.61 -5.29 -6.34
CA PRO A 63 -9.22 -6.52 -6.77
C PRO A 63 -9.73 -7.35 -5.58
N PRO A 64 -10.96 -7.92 -5.63
CA PRO A 64 -11.57 -8.75 -4.58
C PRO A 64 -10.61 -9.76 -3.93
N SER A 65 -9.72 -10.36 -4.72
CA SER A 65 -8.74 -11.37 -4.28
C SER A 65 -7.66 -10.89 -3.31
N LEU A 66 -7.42 -9.59 -3.21
CA LEU A 66 -6.37 -9.02 -2.35
C LEU A 66 -6.97 -8.30 -1.12
N HIS A 67 -8.27 -8.39 -0.91
CA HIS A 67 -8.93 -7.86 0.28
C HIS A 67 -8.61 -8.72 1.49
N GLY A 68 -7.89 -8.14 2.45
CA GLY A 68 -7.58 -8.84 3.69
C GLY A 68 -6.60 -8.07 4.57
N PRO A 69 -6.53 -8.41 5.86
CA PRO A 69 -5.51 -7.91 6.76
C PRO A 69 -4.10 -8.35 6.32
N LYS A 70 -3.08 -7.61 6.77
CA LYS A 70 -1.67 -7.94 6.57
C LYS A 70 -1.40 -9.33 7.19
N ALA A 71 -0.79 -10.26 6.45
CA ALA A 71 -0.60 -11.64 6.90
C ALA A 71 0.28 -11.78 8.15
N GLU A 72 0.98 -10.72 8.56
CA GLU A 72 1.83 -10.68 9.75
C GLU A 72 1.03 -10.64 11.07
N ALA A 73 -0.27 -10.33 11.05
CA ALA A 73 -1.10 -10.32 12.27
C ALA A 73 -1.61 -11.71 12.71
N ALA A 74 -1.38 -12.77 11.92
CA ALA A 74 -1.88 -14.12 12.18
C ALA A 74 -0.81 -15.09 12.74
N ALA A 75 0.40 -14.62 13.01
CA ALA A 75 1.52 -15.43 13.48
C ALA A 75 2.00 -15.01 14.89
N SER A 76 1.08 -14.59 15.75
CA SER A 76 1.35 -14.26 17.15
C SER A 76 0.22 -14.81 18.03
N GLU A 77 0.15 -16.13 18.09
CA GLU A 77 -0.38 -16.89 19.24
C GLU A 77 0.77 -17.69 19.86
#